data_AF-A0A126QPS6-F1
#
_entry.id   AF-A0A126QPS6-F1
#
_cell.length_a   1.000
_cell.length_b   1.000
_cell.length_c   1.000
_cell.angle_alpha   90.00
_cell.angle_beta   90.00
_cell.angle_gamma   90.00
#
_symmetry.space_group_name_H-M   'P 1'
#
loop_
_entity.id
_entity.type
_entity.pdbx_description
1 polymer ?
#
loop_
_entity_poly.entity_id
_entity_poly.type
_entity_poly.pdbx_seq_one_letter_code
_entity_poly.pdbx_strand_id
1 'polypeptide(L)'
;MYRFMTITLSLCALLFGASLAVAAPEVPGDLRLAPPETIKATKTPVDFSHARHGAAQVDCVTCHHTWDGASAVQSCATPGCHDQPGKKGANAFYTAFHSKGSDNSCLSCHKSLKKEGKAVPVGCSECHAK
;
A
#
# COMPACT_ATOMS: atom_id res chain seq x y z
N MET A 1 -9.66 0.65 -67.64
CA MET A 1 -9.26 1.93 -67.02
C MET A 1 -10.17 2.12 -65.82
N TYR A 2 -9.90 1.52 -64.67
CA TYR A 2 -9.31 2.18 -63.48
C TYR A 2 -8.73 1.08 -62.56
N ARG A 3 -7.62 0.46 -62.98
CA ARG A 3 -6.79 -0.45 -62.14
C ARG A 3 -5.83 0.35 -61.23
N PHE A 4 -6.25 1.54 -60.79
CA PHE A 4 -5.39 2.50 -60.07
C PHE A 4 -6.13 3.28 -58.95
N MET A 5 -7.32 2.86 -58.55
CA MET A 5 -8.08 3.53 -57.47
C MET A 5 -8.29 2.63 -56.25
N THR A 6 -7.33 1.75 -55.98
CA THR A 6 -7.23 0.97 -54.72
C THR A 6 -6.00 1.38 -53.90
N ILE A 7 -5.30 2.44 -54.33
CA ILE A 7 -4.06 2.95 -53.70
C ILE A 7 -4.33 4.35 -53.13
N THR A 8 -5.31 4.47 -52.23
CA THR A 8 -5.52 5.71 -51.44
C THR A 8 -6.36 5.45 -50.18
N LEU A 9 -6.41 4.19 -49.72
CA LEU A 9 -7.09 3.81 -48.47
C LEU A 9 -6.13 3.01 -47.57
N SER A 10 -4.87 3.45 -47.50
CA SER A 10 -3.82 2.79 -46.71
C SER A 10 -3.09 3.74 -45.75
N LEU A 11 -3.65 4.93 -45.47
CA LEU A 11 -2.96 5.95 -44.66
C LEU A 11 -3.79 6.60 -43.54
N CYS A 12 -4.99 6.09 -43.24
CA CYS A 12 -5.77 6.55 -42.08
C CYS A 12 -6.06 5.37 -41.15
N ALA A 13 -5.39 5.37 -39.99
CA ALA A 13 -5.79 4.75 -38.71
C ALA A 13 -4.64 4.05 -37.94
N LEU A 14 -3.36 4.24 -38.32
CA LEU A 14 -2.21 3.87 -37.48
C LEU A 14 -1.86 4.97 -36.46
N LEU A 15 -2.87 5.59 -35.83
CA LEU A 15 -2.67 6.67 -34.85
C LEU A 15 -3.55 6.48 -33.60
N PHE A 16 -3.49 5.33 -32.93
CA PHE A 16 -3.93 5.21 -31.53
C PHE A 16 -3.18 4.05 -30.87
N GLY A 17 -1.88 4.26 -30.63
CA GLY A 17 -1.03 3.27 -29.98
C GLY A 17 0.07 3.89 -29.13
N ALA A 18 -0.08 5.16 -28.72
CA ALA A 18 0.75 5.70 -27.66
C ALA A 18 0.16 5.23 -26.33
N SER A 19 0.50 4.02 -25.93
CA SER A 19 0.31 3.57 -24.55
C SER A 19 1.07 4.56 -23.68
N LEU A 20 0.36 5.46 -23.00
CA LEU A 20 0.93 6.24 -21.92
C LEU A 20 1.31 5.21 -20.86
N ALA A 21 2.58 4.81 -20.86
CA ALA A 21 3.15 4.05 -19.77
C ALA A 21 3.15 4.98 -18.56
N VAL A 22 2.06 4.95 -17.79
CA VAL A 22 2.03 5.51 -16.44
C VAL A 22 3.08 4.72 -15.67
N ALA A 23 4.16 5.39 -15.31
CA ALA A 23 5.18 4.79 -14.45
C ALA A 23 4.49 4.38 -13.15
N ALA A 24 4.53 3.08 -12.84
CA ALA A 24 4.04 2.60 -11.56
C ALA A 24 4.85 3.26 -10.43
N PRO A 25 4.23 3.59 -9.29
CA PRO A 25 4.96 4.14 -8.15
C PRO A 25 6.07 3.16 -7.73
N GLU A 26 7.24 3.70 -7.40
CA GLU A 26 8.34 2.92 -6.83
C GLU A 26 7.86 2.28 -5.52
N VAL A 27 7.80 0.94 -5.49
CA VAL A 27 7.38 0.19 -4.30
C VAL A 27 8.62 -0.26 -3.55
N PRO A 28 8.84 0.19 -2.30
CA PRO A 28 9.96 -0.30 -1.50
C PRO A 28 9.89 -1.81 -1.32
N GLY A 29 11.05 -2.47 -1.25
CA GLY A 29 11.15 -3.89 -0.92
C GLY A 29 10.76 -4.19 0.52
N ASP A 30 11.47 -5.14 1.14
CA ASP A 30 11.25 -5.48 2.55
C ASP A 30 11.72 -4.34 3.47
N LEU A 31 10.93 -4.06 4.50
CA LEU A 31 11.13 -2.98 5.45
C LEU A 31 11.08 -3.51 6.88
N ARG A 32 11.73 -2.81 7.81
CA ARG A 32 11.51 -2.99 9.25
C ARG A 32 10.74 -1.80 9.80
N LEU A 33 9.48 -2.01 10.13
CA LEU A 33 8.62 -0.98 10.70
C LEU A 33 8.93 -0.79 12.18
N ALA A 34 9.36 0.43 12.51
CA ALA A 34 9.57 0.89 13.87
C ALA A 34 8.91 2.26 14.05
N PRO A 35 8.49 2.62 15.28
CA PRO A 35 8.08 3.99 15.56
C PRO A 35 9.24 4.96 15.31
N PRO A 36 8.96 6.25 15.02
CA PRO A 36 9.99 7.29 14.98
C PRO A 36 10.74 7.34 16.32
N GLU A 37 12.00 7.81 16.29
CA GLU A 37 12.89 7.82 17.46
C GLU A 37 12.32 8.58 18.67
N THR A 38 11.44 9.55 18.42
CA THR A 38 10.74 10.34 19.43
C THR A 38 9.68 9.53 20.20
N ILE A 39 9.29 8.35 19.72
CA ILE A 39 8.30 7.47 20.32
C ILE A 39 8.99 6.20 20.82
N LYS A 40 8.96 5.99 22.14
CA LYS A 40 9.57 4.81 22.78
C LYS A 40 8.91 3.51 22.32
N ALA A 41 9.66 2.68 21.60
CA ALA A 41 9.28 1.31 21.28
C ALA A 41 9.23 0.42 22.53
N THR A 42 8.25 -0.48 22.59
CA THR A 42 8.10 -1.50 23.65
C THR A 42 8.12 -2.93 23.11
N LYS A 43 8.27 -3.07 21.79
CA LYS A 43 8.33 -4.31 21.03
C LYS A 43 9.41 -4.18 19.97
N THR A 44 9.87 -5.32 19.47
CA THR A 44 10.80 -5.40 18.33
C THR A 44 10.16 -4.81 17.07
N PRO A 45 10.96 -4.23 16.16
CA PRO A 45 10.49 -3.82 14.84
C PRO A 45 9.81 -4.97 14.10
N VAL A 46 8.81 -4.64 13.28
CA VAL A 46 8.04 -5.62 12.50
C VAL A 46 8.58 -5.69 11.09
N ASP A 47 8.89 -6.89 10.62
CA ASP A 47 9.27 -7.08 9.22
C ASP A 47 8.03 -6.97 8.33
N PHE A 48 8.12 -6.12 7.30
CA PHE A 48 7.03 -5.80 6.40
C PHE A 48 7.49 -5.96 4.95
N SER A 49 6.61 -6.51 4.10
CA SER A 49 6.91 -6.77 2.70
C SER A 49 5.76 -6.28 1.82
N HIS A 50 6.01 -5.28 0.98
CA HIS A 50 5.04 -4.85 -0.02
C HIS A 50 4.76 -5.95 -1.03
N ALA A 51 5.78 -6.72 -1.44
CA ALA A 51 5.62 -7.81 -2.40
C ALA A 51 4.59 -8.85 -1.93
N ARG A 52 4.60 -9.21 -0.64
CA ARG A 52 3.61 -10.14 -0.07
C ARG A 52 2.20 -9.57 -0.09
N HIS A 53 2.04 -8.29 0.23
CA HIS A 53 0.72 -7.64 0.23
C HIS A 53 0.20 -7.39 -1.20
N GLY A 54 1.08 -7.06 -2.14
CA GLY A 54 0.75 -6.96 -3.56
C GLY A 54 0.36 -8.31 -4.17
N ALA A 55 1.05 -9.39 -3.82
CA ALA A 55 0.67 -10.75 -4.23
C ALA A 55 -0.70 -11.17 -3.65
N ALA A 56 -1.05 -10.65 -2.47
CA ALA A 56 -2.38 -10.78 -1.87
C ALA A 56 -3.42 -9.80 -2.44
N GLN A 57 -3.06 -9.01 -3.47
CA GLN A 57 -3.92 -8.06 -4.18
C GLN A 57 -4.49 -6.97 -3.25
N VAL A 58 -3.70 -6.51 -2.29
CA VAL A 58 -4.05 -5.38 -1.45
C VAL A 58 -3.75 -4.08 -2.19
N ASP A 59 -4.76 -3.22 -2.34
CA ASP A 59 -4.61 -1.93 -3.00
C ASP A 59 -3.74 -0.97 -2.18
N CYS A 60 -2.94 -0.14 -2.87
CA CYS A 60 -2.05 0.84 -2.23
C CYS A 60 -2.82 1.75 -1.25
N VAL A 61 -4.02 2.18 -1.64
CA VAL A 61 -4.89 3.08 -0.87
C VAL A 61 -5.56 2.40 0.34
N THR A 62 -5.48 1.07 0.47
CA THR A 62 -5.93 0.38 1.68
C THR A 62 -5.07 0.80 2.88
N CYS A 63 -3.75 0.88 2.71
CA CYS A 63 -2.83 1.29 3.77
C CYS A 63 -2.47 2.78 3.66
N HIS A 64 -2.13 3.24 2.46
CA HIS A 64 -1.91 4.67 2.18
C HIS A 64 -3.24 5.37 1.95
N HIS A 65 -4.07 5.36 2.99
CA HIS A 65 -5.48 5.76 2.95
C HIS A 65 -5.73 7.26 2.73
N THR A 66 -4.68 8.06 2.61
CA THR A 66 -4.72 9.48 2.24
C THR A 66 -4.03 9.77 0.91
N TRP A 67 -3.48 8.75 0.25
CA TRP A 67 -2.77 8.90 -1.01
C TRP A 67 -3.76 9.14 -2.16
N ASP A 68 -3.41 10.07 -3.04
CA ASP A 68 -4.21 10.48 -4.19
C ASP A 68 -4.04 9.56 -5.41
N GLY A 69 -3.16 8.55 -5.32
CA GLY A 69 -2.88 7.62 -6.41
C GLY A 69 -1.84 8.13 -7.42
N ALA A 70 -1.30 9.34 -7.24
CA ALA A 70 -0.44 10.00 -8.21
C ALA A 70 0.82 10.61 -7.61
N SER A 71 0.70 11.23 -6.43
CA SER A 71 1.81 11.87 -5.71
C SER A 71 2.81 10.87 -5.15
N ALA A 72 3.94 11.35 -4.65
CA ALA A 72 4.86 10.51 -3.90
C ALA A 72 4.21 10.03 -2.59
N VAL A 73 4.29 8.73 -2.33
CA VAL A 73 3.74 8.12 -1.11
C VAL A 73 4.52 8.59 0.12
N GLN A 74 3.80 8.99 1.16
CA GLN A 74 4.37 9.45 2.42
C GLN A 74 4.38 8.37 3.50
N SER A 75 5.29 8.50 4.47
CA SER A 75 5.33 7.67 5.67
C SER A 75 4.11 7.94 6.55
N CYS A 76 3.63 6.89 7.23
CA CYS A 76 2.56 6.99 8.22
C CYS A 76 2.89 7.98 9.35
N ALA A 77 4.18 8.15 9.67
CA ALA A 77 4.68 8.98 10.76
C ALA A 77 5.14 10.39 10.32
N THR A 78 4.77 10.83 9.11
CA THR A 78 4.96 12.23 8.69
C THR A 78 4.29 13.18 9.70
N PRO A 79 4.86 14.36 10.00
CA PRO A 79 4.27 15.31 10.94
C PRO A 79 2.79 15.60 10.63
N GLY A 80 1.94 15.50 11.66
CA GLY A 80 0.49 15.67 11.55
C GLY A 80 -0.28 14.40 11.16
N CYS A 81 0.39 13.29 10.86
CA CYS A 81 -0.22 11.99 10.59
C CYS A 81 -0.24 11.12 11.86
N HIS A 82 0.39 9.94 11.84
CA HIS A 82 0.50 9.04 12.99
C HIS A 82 1.83 9.28 13.74
N ASP A 83 2.09 10.52 14.13
CA ASP A 83 3.35 10.99 14.69
C ASP A 83 3.34 11.15 16.23
N GLN A 84 2.23 10.82 16.90
CA GLN A 84 2.08 10.95 18.34
C GLN A 84 2.32 9.63 19.08
N PRO A 85 2.87 9.69 20.31
CA PRO A 85 2.94 8.52 21.18
C PRO A 85 1.55 8.13 21.72
N GLY A 86 1.48 6.97 22.36
CA GLY A 86 0.27 6.47 23.02
C GLY A 86 -0.45 5.38 22.24
N LYS A 87 -1.57 4.90 22.79
CA LYS A 87 -2.34 3.75 22.27
C LYS A 87 -3.73 4.15 21.75
N LYS A 88 -4.08 5.43 21.84
CA LYS A 88 -5.40 5.98 21.54
C LYS A 88 -5.23 7.30 20.78
N GLY A 89 -6.25 7.68 20.02
CA GLY A 89 -6.23 8.87 19.17
C GLY A 89 -5.89 8.53 17.72
N ALA A 90 -6.39 9.34 16.79
CA ALA A 90 -6.17 9.13 15.36
C ALA A 90 -4.68 9.25 15.01
N ASN A 91 -3.98 10.21 15.60
CA ASN A 91 -2.58 10.51 15.29
C ASN A 91 -1.57 9.65 16.08
N ALA A 92 -2.03 8.69 16.88
CA ALA A 92 -1.12 7.81 17.60
C ALA A 92 -0.48 6.80 16.63
N PHE A 93 0.86 6.67 16.65
CA PHE A 93 1.55 5.67 15.84
C PHE A 93 1.02 4.25 16.06
N TYR A 94 0.64 3.92 17.30
CA TYR A 94 0.06 2.63 17.65
C TYR A 94 -1.24 2.32 16.90
N THR A 95 -2.13 3.30 16.74
CA THR A 95 -3.48 3.08 16.19
C THR A 95 -3.43 2.84 14.68
N ALA A 96 -2.44 3.38 13.97
CA ALA A 96 -2.18 3.09 12.56
C ALA A 96 -2.08 1.59 12.27
N PHE A 97 -1.53 0.80 13.20
CA PHE A 97 -1.31 -0.63 13.00
C PHE A 97 -2.25 -1.53 13.83
N HIS A 98 -2.81 -1.02 14.94
CA HIS A 98 -3.54 -1.82 15.92
C HIS A 98 -5.01 -1.44 16.12
N SER A 99 -5.52 -0.41 15.44
CA SER A 99 -6.94 -0.06 15.52
C SER A 99 -7.82 -1.25 15.13
N LYS A 100 -8.93 -1.48 15.83
CA LYS A 100 -9.86 -2.59 15.55
C LYS A 100 -11.05 -2.19 14.67
N GLY A 101 -11.18 -0.90 14.36
CA GLY A 101 -12.37 -0.33 13.72
C GLY A 101 -12.13 0.15 12.29
N SER A 102 -10.96 -0.12 11.73
CA SER A 102 -10.60 0.32 10.39
C SER A 102 -9.67 -0.69 9.74
N ASP A 103 -10.03 -1.14 8.54
CA ASP A 103 -9.29 -2.15 7.79
C ASP A 103 -8.00 -1.63 7.16
N ASN A 104 -7.68 -0.35 7.36
CA ASN A 104 -6.37 0.22 7.07
C ASN A 104 -5.31 -0.09 8.15
N SER A 105 -5.68 -0.80 9.23
CA SER A 105 -4.72 -1.26 10.25
C SER A 105 -4.34 -2.72 10.02
N CYS A 106 -3.08 -3.06 10.30
CA CYS A 106 -2.60 -4.45 10.19
C CYS A 106 -3.48 -5.41 10.98
N LEU A 107 -3.78 -5.07 12.24
CA LEU A 107 -4.50 -5.96 13.14
C LEU A 107 -5.98 -6.12 12.77
N SER A 108 -6.65 -5.08 12.26
CA SER A 108 -8.05 -5.18 11.85
C SER A 108 -8.16 -6.04 10.59
N CYS A 109 -7.39 -5.69 9.56
CA CYS A 109 -7.41 -6.39 8.27
C CYS A 109 -7.07 -7.87 8.46
N HIS A 110 -5.97 -8.19 9.17
CA HIS A 110 -5.60 -9.58 9.40
C HIS A 110 -6.61 -10.33 10.26
N LYS A 111 -7.31 -9.68 11.19
CA LYS A 111 -8.39 -10.32 11.95
C LYS A 111 -9.57 -10.67 11.07
N SER A 112 -9.94 -9.80 10.14
CA SER A 112 -11.02 -10.08 9.17
C SER A 112 -10.64 -11.26 8.29
N LEU A 113 -9.44 -11.23 7.69
CA LEU A 113 -8.93 -12.33 6.87
C LEU A 113 -8.78 -13.65 7.65
N LYS A 114 -8.37 -13.60 8.92
CA LYS A 114 -8.28 -14.81 9.77
C LYS A 114 -9.66 -15.41 10.05
N LYS A 115 -10.71 -14.59 10.22
CA LYS A 115 -12.09 -15.08 10.36
C LYS A 115 -12.57 -15.77 9.08
N GLU A 116 -12.06 -15.35 7.93
CA GLU A 116 -12.29 -15.99 6.63
C GLU A 116 -11.39 -17.23 6.39
N GLY A 117 -10.62 -17.65 7.40
CA GLY A 117 -9.77 -18.84 7.34
C GLY A 117 -8.43 -18.64 6.64
N LYS A 118 -8.03 -17.39 6.33
CA LYS A 118 -6.71 -17.10 5.76
C LYS A 118 -5.61 -17.23 6.82
N ALA A 119 -4.48 -17.79 6.42
CA ALA A 119 -3.29 -17.89 7.27
C ALA A 119 -2.54 -16.55 7.31
N VAL A 120 -2.94 -15.68 8.25
CA VAL A 120 -2.34 -14.36 8.47
C VAL A 120 -2.01 -14.14 9.95
N PRO A 121 -0.93 -13.39 10.28
CA PRO A 121 -0.52 -13.17 11.66
C PRO A 121 -1.47 -12.20 12.36
N VAL A 122 -1.93 -12.56 13.56
CA VAL A 122 -2.79 -11.70 14.41
C VAL A 122 -2.29 -11.63 15.85
N GLY A 123 -1.45 -12.58 16.26
CA GLY A 123 -0.84 -12.67 17.57
C GLY A 123 0.34 -11.70 17.67
N CYS A 124 0.54 -11.15 18.86
CA CYS A 124 1.57 -10.15 19.10
C CYS A 124 2.97 -10.61 18.67
N SER A 125 3.33 -11.87 18.98
CA SER A 125 4.63 -12.46 18.64
C SER A 125 4.74 -12.95 17.19
N GLU A 126 3.61 -13.06 16.48
CA GLU A 126 3.61 -13.41 15.05
C GLU A 126 4.05 -12.20 14.21
N CYS A 127 3.81 -10.97 14.68
CA CYS A 127 4.30 -9.74 14.07
C CYS A 127 5.58 -9.21 14.73
N HIS A 128 5.63 -9.20 16.06
CA HIS A 128 6.80 -8.76 16.84
C HIS A 128 7.64 -9.97 17.26
N ALA A 129 8.36 -10.55 16.30
CA ALA A 129 9.27 -11.66 16.55
C ALA A 129 10.33 -11.27 17.59
N LYS A 130 10.64 -12.19 18.52
CA LYS A 130 11.64 -11.98 19.58
C LYS A 130 13.04 -12.20 19.08
#